data_AF-A0A350XTM6-F1
#
_entry.id   AF-A0A350XTM6-F1
#
_cell.length_a   1.000
_cell.length_b   1.000
_cell.length_c   1.000
_cell.angle_alpha   90.00
_cell.angle_beta   90.00
_cell.angle_gamma   90.00
#
_symmetry.space_group_name_H-M   'P 1'
#
loop_
_entity.id
_entity.type
_entity.pdbx_description
1 polymer ?
#
loop_
_entity_poly.entity_id
_entity_poly.type
_entity_poly.pdbx_seq_one_letter_code
_entity_poly.pdbx_strand_id
1 'polypeptide(L)'
;MTESRILLAELGARAAVCTACELASTRTTVVFGDGSPDADLMFVGEAPGHNEDLQGLPFVGAAGKLLDKLLGEIGIEREAVYIANVI
;
A
#
# COMPACT_ATOMS: atom_id res chain seq x y z
N MET A 1 10.08 12.30 -13.60
CA MET A 1 9.61 11.05 -12.96
C MET A 1 10.85 10.23 -12.65
N THR A 2 10.98 9.71 -11.44
CA THR A 2 12.10 8.84 -11.03
C THR A 2 11.91 7.43 -11.60
N GLU A 3 13.01 6.68 -11.77
CA GLU A 3 13.00 5.30 -12.27
C GLU A 3 12.15 4.39 -11.37
N SER A 4 12.28 4.54 -10.04
CA SER A 4 11.50 3.83 -9.03
C SER A 4 9.99 3.97 -9.24
N ARG A 5 9.52 5.19 -9.56
CA ARG A 5 8.10 5.45 -9.82
C ARG A 5 7.57 4.70 -11.04
N ILE A 6 8.38 4.59 -12.10
CA ILE A 6 7.99 3.86 -13.31
C ILE A 6 7.88 2.36 -13.01
N LEU A 7 8.90 1.80 -12.36
CA LEU A 7 8.92 0.38 -11.98
C LEU A 7 7.75 0.01 -11.07
N LEU A 8 7.43 0.84 -10.07
CA LEU A 8 6.29 0.60 -9.19
C LEU A 8 4.95 0.69 -9.93
N ALA A 9 4.81 1.60 -10.89
CA ALA A 9 3.60 1.67 -11.71
C ALA A 9 3.42 0.41 -12.57
N GLU A 10 4.49 -0.11 -13.17
CA GLU A 10 4.47 -1.35 -13.93
C GLU A 10 4.13 -2.58 -13.06
N LEU A 11 4.73 -2.66 -11.87
CA LEU A 11 4.42 -3.71 -10.89
C LEU A 11 2.97 -3.62 -10.40
N GLY A 12 2.48 -2.41 -10.12
CA GLY A 12 1.09 -2.18 -9.74
C GLY A 12 0.11 -2.61 -10.82
N ALA A 13 0.39 -2.29 -12.09
CA ALA A 13 -0.42 -2.74 -13.22
C ALA A 13 -0.45 -4.27 -13.36
N ARG A 14 0.67 -4.96 -13.12
CA ARG A 14 0.74 -6.43 -13.09
C ARG A 14 -0.03 -7.02 -11.91
N ALA A 15 0.07 -6.41 -10.73
CA ALA A 15 -0.65 -6.85 -9.54
C ALA A 15 -2.18 -6.72 -9.73
N ALA A 16 -2.65 -5.62 -10.33
CA ALA A 16 -4.06 -5.32 -10.56
C ALA A 16 -4.81 -6.44 -11.31
N VAL A 17 -4.12 -7.13 -12.23
CA VAL A 17 -4.69 -8.21 -13.04
C VAL A 17 -4.28 -9.62 -12.56
N CYS A 18 -3.59 -9.72 -11.42
CA CYS A 18 -3.06 -11.00 -10.93
C CYS A 18 -4.20 -11.95 -10.52
N THR A 19 -4.16 -13.18 -11.04
CA THR A 19 -5.09 -14.28 -10.73
C THR A 19 -4.39 -15.54 -10.22
N ALA A 20 -3.17 -15.39 -9.68
CA ALA A 20 -2.32 -16.51 -9.28
C ALA A 20 -2.79 -17.27 -8.03
N CYS A 21 -3.77 -16.75 -7.28
CA CYS A 21 -4.34 -17.39 -6.09
C CYS A 21 -5.84 -17.09 -5.95
N GLU A 22 -6.49 -17.79 -5.02
CA GLU A 22 -7.94 -17.73 -4.79
C GLU A 22 -8.44 -16.34 -4.36
N LEU A 23 -7.58 -15.52 -3.75
CA LEU A 23 -7.90 -14.15 -3.31
C LEU A 23 -8.31 -13.23 -4.46
N ALA A 24 -7.91 -13.57 -5.69
CA ALA A 24 -8.32 -12.81 -6.86
C ALA A 24 -9.82 -12.85 -7.12
N SER A 25 -10.51 -13.88 -6.63
CA SER A 25 -11.96 -14.01 -6.73
C SER A 25 -12.73 -13.30 -5.62
N THR A 26 -12.06 -12.90 -4.54
CA THR A 26 -12.71 -12.35 -3.33
C THR A 26 -12.52 -10.85 -3.16
N ARG A 27 -11.45 -10.28 -3.71
CA ARG A 27 -11.15 -8.84 -3.62
C ARG A 27 -12.05 -8.01 -4.55
N THR A 28 -12.35 -6.79 -4.12
CA THR A 28 -12.96 -5.75 -4.97
C THR A 28 -11.87 -5.08 -5.80
N THR A 29 -10.77 -4.67 -5.16
CA THR A 29 -9.67 -3.92 -5.79
C THR A 29 -8.34 -4.38 -5.21
N VAL A 30 -7.32 -4.51 -6.05
CA VAL A 30 -5.95 -4.76 -5.57
C VAL A 30 -5.44 -3.53 -4.83
N VAL A 31 -4.94 -3.74 -3.62
CA VAL A 31 -4.28 -2.70 -2.82
C VAL A 31 -2.77 -2.91 -2.95
N PHE A 32 -2.15 -2.21 -3.89
CA PHE A 32 -0.74 -2.43 -4.23
C PHE A 32 0.22 -1.82 -3.19
N GLY A 33 0.22 -0.50 -3.09
CA GLY A 33 1.09 0.25 -2.19
C GLY A 33 0.95 1.74 -2.46
N ASP A 34 1.28 2.56 -1.46
CA ASP A 34 1.11 4.02 -1.49
C ASP A 34 2.27 4.73 -0.81
N GLY A 35 2.50 5.99 -1.17
CA GLY A 35 3.57 6.84 -0.62
C GLY A 35 4.72 7.11 -1.59
N SER A 36 5.88 7.49 -1.05
CA SER A 36 7.04 7.91 -1.85
C SER A 36 7.75 6.71 -2.50
N PRO A 37 7.89 6.68 -3.85
CA PRO A 37 8.68 5.67 -4.56
C PRO A 37 10.17 5.65 -4.19
N ASP A 38 10.65 6.76 -3.63
CA ASP A 38 12.05 6.98 -3.27
C ASP A 38 12.20 7.07 -1.74
N ALA A 39 11.27 6.49 -0.98
CA ALA A 39 11.31 6.47 0.48
C ALA A 39 12.46 5.61 1.02
N ASP A 40 13.17 6.13 2.03
CA ASP A 40 14.16 5.35 2.79
C ASP A 40 13.51 4.37 3.79
N LEU A 41 12.24 4.59 4.12
CA LEU A 41 11.48 3.81 5.09
C LEU A 41 10.22 3.22 4.45
N MET A 42 10.08 1.91 4.56
CA MET A 42 8.91 1.16 4.11
C MET A 42 8.21 0.45 5.26
N PHE A 43 6.89 0.52 5.30
CA PHE A 43 6.04 -0.27 6.19
C PHE A 43 5.34 -1.38 5.40
N VAL A 44 5.38 -2.60 5.93
CA VAL A 44 4.77 -3.77 5.32
C VAL A 44 3.77 -4.38 6.30
N GLY A 45 2.49 -4.33 5.96
CA GLY A 45 1.41 -5.00 6.67
C GLY A 45 1.18 -6.43 6.17
N GLU A 46 0.21 -7.12 6.78
CA GLU A 46 -0.13 -8.50 6.42
C GLU A 46 -0.95 -8.56 5.12
N ALA A 47 -2.17 -8.00 5.15
CA ALA A 47 -3.12 -8.06 4.05
C ALA A 47 -4.10 -6.87 4.09
N PRO A 48 -4.74 -6.53 2.95
CA PRO A 48 -5.81 -5.54 2.89
C PRO A 48 -7.02 -5.94 3.73
N GLY A 49 -7.51 -5.00 4.53
CA GLY A 49 -8.81 -5.11 5.19
C GLY A 49 -9.97 -4.70 4.27
N HIS A 50 -11.19 -4.71 4.82
CA HIS A 50 -12.40 -4.37 4.06
C HIS A 50 -12.37 -2.94 3.49
N ASN A 51 -11.95 -1.95 4.29
CA ASN A 51 -11.93 -0.56 3.85
C ASN A 51 -10.83 -0.30 2.82
N GLU A 52 -9.69 -1.00 2.97
CA GLU A 52 -8.58 -0.98 2.04
C GLU A 52 -9.02 -1.57 0.69
N ASP A 53 -9.65 -2.75 0.69
CA ASP A 53 -10.14 -3.42 -0.53
C ASP A 53 -11.16 -2.56 -1.30
N LEU A 54 -12.06 -1.88 -0.58
CA LEU A 54 -13.04 -0.97 -1.21
C LEU A 54 -12.40 0.29 -1.82
N GLN A 55 -11.31 0.79 -1.24
CA GLN A 55 -10.68 2.05 -1.66
C GLN A 55 -9.47 1.86 -2.56
N GLY A 56 -8.89 0.65 -2.62
CA GLY A 56 -7.62 0.39 -3.31
C GLY A 56 -6.40 1.00 -2.62
N LEU A 57 -6.53 1.44 -1.36
CA LEU A 57 -5.48 2.16 -0.62
C LEU A 57 -5.06 1.39 0.64
N PRO A 58 -3.76 1.25 0.91
CA PRO A 58 -3.27 0.52 2.08
C PRO A 58 -3.48 1.34 3.36
N PHE A 59 -3.75 0.65 4.48
CA PHE A 59 -3.80 1.27 5.80
C PHE A 59 -4.71 2.52 5.86
N VAL A 60 -6.00 2.37 5.52
CA VAL A 60 -7.02 3.44 5.60
C VAL A 60 -8.03 3.20 6.73
N GLY A 61 -8.03 1.99 7.31
CA GLY A 61 -8.81 1.63 8.48
C GLY A 61 -8.23 2.13 9.81
N ALA A 62 -8.65 1.50 10.91
CA ALA A 62 -8.23 1.87 12.26
C ALA A 62 -6.71 1.72 12.48
N ALA A 63 -6.11 0.65 11.93
CA ALA A 63 -4.67 0.44 11.98
C ALA A 63 -3.90 1.53 11.21
N GLY A 64 -4.45 1.99 10.09
CA GLY A 64 -3.89 3.10 9.33
C GLY A 64 -3.86 4.42 10.09
N LYS A 65 -4.98 4.76 10.75
CA LYS A 65 -5.06 5.95 11.60
C LYS A 65 -4.07 5.89 12.77
N LEU A 66 -3.86 4.70 13.33
CA LEU A 66 -2.84 4.51 14.36
C LEU A 66 -1.43 4.70 13.80
N LEU A 67 -1.14 4.15 12.63
CA LEU A 67 0.13 4.35 11.93
C LEU A 67 0.40 5.84 11.67
N ASP A 68 -0.58 6.59 11.15
CA ASP A 68 -0.46 8.04 10.91
C ASP A 68 -0.11 8.81 12.19
N LYS A 69 -0.77 8.45 13.31
CA LYS A 69 -0.46 9.03 14.61
C LYS A 69 0.97 8.73 15.04
N LEU A 70 1.41 7.48 14.93
CA LEU A 70 2.76 7.06 15.33
C LEU A 70 3.86 7.71 14.46
N LEU A 71 3.61 7.85 13.16
CA LEU A 71 4.48 8.59 12.24
C LEU A 71 4.60 10.06 12.67
N GLY A 72 3.47 10.70 12.99
CA GLY A 72 3.45 12.07 13.49
C GLY A 72 4.22 12.24 14.82
N GLU A 73 4.16 11.26 15.72
CA GLU A 73 4.91 11.29 17.00
C GLU A 73 6.43 11.27 16.81
N ILE A 74 6.93 10.73 15.69
CA ILE A 74 8.35 10.71 15.34
C ILE A 74 8.73 11.75 14.27
N GLY A 75 7.79 12.64 13.90
CA GLY A 75 8.03 13.73 12.94
C GLY A 75 8.21 13.27 11.50
N ILE A 76 7.60 12.15 11.12
CA ILE A 76 7.60 11.64 9.74
C ILE A 76 6.20 11.83 9.15
N GLU A 77 6.13 12.45 7.97
CA GLU A 77 4.88 12.57 7.21
C GLU A 77 4.57 11.24 6.49
N ARG A 78 3.29 10.90 6.32
CA ARG A 78 2.87 9.64 5.67
C ARG A 78 3.38 9.56 4.23
N GLU A 79 3.41 10.67 3.52
CA GLU A 79 3.86 10.75 2.14
C GLU A 79 5.37 10.56 1.98
N ALA A 80 6.14 10.67 3.08
CA ALA A 80 7.59 10.46 3.08
C ALA A 80 7.99 8.98 3.16
N VAL A 81 7.06 8.09 3.47
CA VAL A 81 7.30 6.64 3.58
C VAL A 81 6.63 5.90 2.42
N TYR A 82 6.93 4.62 2.25
CA TYR A 82 6.18 3.73 1.36
C TYR A 82 5.46 2.67 2.18
N ILE A 83 4.19 2.39 1.86
CA ILE A 83 3.34 1.48 2.62
C ILE A 83 2.75 0.43 1.68
N ALA A 84 2.90 -0.84 2.01
CA ALA A 84 2.31 -1.95 1.26
C ALA A 84 1.89 -3.10 2.20
N ASN A 85 1.34 -4.18 1.65
CA ASN A 85 1.07 -5.44 2.35
C ASN A 85 1.84 -6.60 1.71
N VAL A 86 1.99 -7.69 2.46
CA VAL A 86 2.58 -8.94 1.93
C VAL A 86 1.67 -9.59 0.89
N ILE A 87 0.35 -9.49 1.08
CA ILE A 87 -0.68 -10.21 0.30
C ILE A 87 -1.59 -9.22 -0.42
#